data_AF-A0A5B0NAW1-F1
#
_entry.id   AF-A0A5B0NAW1-F1
#
_cell.length_a   1.000
_cell.length_b   1.000
_cell.length_c   1.000
_cell.angle_alpha   90.00
_cell.angle_beta   90.00
_cell.angle_gamma   90.00
#
_symmetry.space_group_name_H-M   'P 1'
#
loop_
_entity.id
_entity.type
_entity.pdbx_description
1 polymer ?
#
loop_
_entity_poly.entity_id
_entity_poly.type
_entity_poly.pdbx_seq_one_letter_code
_entity_poly.pdbx_strand_id
1 'polypeptide(L)'
;MTDGSLNESNEMMMIREIEAQANFRATASSRTSRTSGQGEEGQEQIEDEEIFHSFTPASFDLLVPVLKLKLDSVRPRFENLPAPASCQNRHPKFVESISLLTGWSDLICSSIILTERELSFYSKERDRSIIIPYQAISLHGISGGGDDAQLYCQLDLEEMIGGERMRSEANEQQEGQEESEEPIVLTITPEEGDRSALVQEMFRAMSYCASLHPTSLPRIEDQADKDDHHLLDALLSHDNSPEQPPADHLAAANRFQPY
;
A
#
# COMPACT_ATOMS: atom_id res chain seq x y z
N MET A 1 7.63 27.93 18.45
CA MET A 1 7.27 26.63 19.06
C MET A 1 6.24 25.97 18.16
N THR A 2 6.66 25.42 17.01
CA THR A 2 5.77 24.76 16.02
C THR A 2 6.55 23.72 15.18
N ASP A 3 7.59 23.10 15.75
CA ASP A 3 8.48 22.18 15.01
C ASP A 3 8.19 20.69 15.28
N GLY A 4 7.23 20.39 16.17
CA GLY A 4 6.94 19.00 16.57
C GLY A 4 6.05 18.24 15.60
N SER A 5 5.03 18.90 15.02
CA SER A 5 4.00 18.22 14.22
C SER A 5 4.52 17.70 12.88
N LEU A 6 5.49 18.37 12.26
CA LEU A 6 6.07 17.92 10.99
C LEU A 6 6.94 16.67 11.18
N ASN A 7 7.59 16.53 12.32
CA ASN A 7 8.50 15.42 12.59
C ASN A 7 7.73 14.12 12.89
N GLU A 8 6.63 14.21 13.65
CA GLU A 8 5.76 13.07 13.96
C GLU A 8 5.00 12.55 12.73
N SER A 9 4.50 13.44 11.86
CA SER A 9 3.84 13.02 10.62
C SER A 9 4.80 12.28 9.68
N ASN A 10 6.08 12.66 9.66
CA ASN A 10 7.09 11.98 8.85
C ASN A 10 7.46 10.61 9.44
N GLU A 11 7.50 10.46 10.77
CA GLU A 11 7.71 9.16 11.43
C GLU A 11 6.61 8.15 11.14
N MET A 12 5.35 8.59 11.00
CA MET A 12 4.25 7.69 10.63
C MET A 12 4.35 7.15 9.20
N MET A 13 5.08 7.84 8.31
CA MET A 13 5.31 7.42 6.93
C MET A 13 6.49 6.47 6.77
N MET A 14 7.16 6.08 7.87
CA MET A 14 8.33 5.21 7.86
C MET A 14 8.05 3.85 8.48
N ILE A 15 8.83 2.85 8.05
CA ILE A 15 8.87 1.55 8.71
C ILE A 15 9.46 1.74 10.10
N ARG A 16 8.73 1.27 11.11
CA ARG A 16 9.09 1.49 12.51
C ARG A 16 8.69 0.31 13.38
N GLU A 17 9.25 0.27 14.57
CA GLU A 17 8.93 -0.73 15.58
C GLU A 17 8.32 -0.06 16.81
N ILE A 18 7.24 -0.64 17.32
CA ILE A 18 6.56 -0.17 18.53
C ILE A 18 6.54 -1.25 19.60
N GLU A 19 6.40 -0.84 20.85
CA GLU A 19 6.10 -1.75 21.95
C GLU A 19 4.64 -2.22 21.86
N ALA A 20 4.41 -3.48 22.24
CA ALA A 20 3.11 -4.13 22.23
C ALA A 20 2.45 -4.21 20.84
N GLN A 21 1.15 -4.51 20.84
CA GLN A 21 0.31 -4.63 19.66
C GLN A 21 -0.14 -3.25 19.18
N ALA A 22 -0.20 -3.03 17.85
CA ALA A 22 -0.76 -1.80 17.28
C ALA A 22 -2.20 -1.55 17.76
N ASN A 23 -2.50 -0.31 18.14
CA ASN A 23 -3.83 0.09 18.59
C ASN A 23 -4.79 0.21 17.41
N PHE A 24 -6.02 -0.30 17.58
CA PHE A 24 -7.06 -0.21 16.56
C PHE A 24 -8.46 -0.16 17.17
N ARG A 25 -9.39 0.41 16.41
CA ARG A 25 -10.83 0.42 16.69
C ARG A 25 -11.51 -0.66 15.85
N ALA A 26 -12.36 -1.47 16.46
CA ALA A 26 -13.17 -2.45 15.72
C ALA A 26 -14.14 -1.76 14.74
N THR A 27 -14.33 -2.35 13.55
CA THR A 27 -15.39 -1.93 12.63
C THR A 27 -16.76 -2.26 13.20
N ALA A 28 -17.77 -1.39 13.00
CA ALA A 28 -19.12 -1.62 13.50
C ALA A 28 -19.73 -2.97 13.04
N SER A 29 -19.31 -3.50 11.88
CA SER A 29 -19.76 -4.80 11.37
C SER A 29 -19.21 -6.02 12.12
N SER A 30 -18.18 -5.90 12.96
CA SER A 30 -17.66 -7.05 13.73
C SER A 30 -18.44 -7.31 15.03
N ARG A 31 -19.40 -6.44 15.39
CA ARG A 31 -20.23 -6.58 16.60
C ARG A 31 -21.37 -7.59 16.48
N THR A 32 -21.66 -8.13 15.29
CA THR A 32 -22.80 -9.03 15.08
C THR A 32 -22.36 -10.47 14.80
N SER A 33 -21.74 -11.13 15.78
CA SER A 33 -21.79 -12.60 15.84
C SER A 33 -21.37 -13.12 17.21
N ARG A 34 -22.29 -13.86 17.85
CA ARG A 34 -22.17 -14.69 19.07
C ARG A 34 -22.51 -14.03 20.40
N THR A 35 -23.80 -13.85 20.66
CA THR A 35 -24.42 -14.23 21.94
C THR A 35 -25.86 -14.72 21.70
N SER A 36 -26.02 -16.03 21.65
CA SER A 36 -27.32 -16.69 21.82
C SER A 36 -27.21 -17.64 23.00
N GLY A 37 -27.79 -17.26 24.15
CA GLY A 37 -28.14 -18.19 25.22
C GLY A 37 -27.65 -17.85 26.63
N GLN A 38 -28.52 -17.13 27.36
CA GLN A 38 -28.83 -17.24 28.81
C GLN A 38 -27.75 -16.97 29.88
N GLY A 39 -28.00 -15.93 30.67
CA GLY A 39 -27.41 -15.73 32.01
C GLY A 39 -27.48 -14.27 32.46
N GLU A 40 -28.03 -14.02 33.64
CA GLU A 40 -28.53 -12.74 34.16
C GLU A 40 -27.45 -11.73 34.64
N GLU A 41 -27.86 -10.46 34.63
CA GLU A 41 -27.43 -9.33 35.47
C GLU A 41 -25.98 -8.81 35.38
N GLY A 42 -25.83 -7.77 34.56
CA GLY A 42 -24.73 -6.82 34.60
C GLY A 42 -25.01 -5.67 33.64
N GLN A 43 -25.68 -4.62 34.12
CA GLN A 43 -25.87 -3.37 33.37
C GLN A 43 -24.51 -2.69 33.18
N GLU A 44 -23.82 -2.99 32.09
CA GLU A 44 -22.87 -2.04 31.50
C GLU A 44 -23.67 -1.19 30.51
N GLN A 45 -23.85 0.08 30.91
CA GLN A 45 -24.55 1.09 30.15
C GLN A 45 -23.96 1.17 28.74
N ILE A 46 -24.85 0.96 27.77
CA ILE A 46 -24.65 1.28 26.37
C ILE A 46 -24.56 2.80 26.33
N GLU A 47 -23.34 3.35 26.35
CA GLU A 47 -23.12 4.71 25.86
C GLU A 47 -23.23 4.64 24.34
N ASP A 48 -24.44 4.93 23.87
CA ASP A 48 -24.68 5.35 22.50
C ASP A 48 -23.68 6.47 22.19
N GLU A 49 -22.75 6.21 21.27
CA GLU A 49 -21.90 7.24 20.70
C GLU A 49 -22.80 8.21 19.91
N GLU A 50 -23.36 9.20 20.61
CA GLU A 50 -23.73 10.47 20.01
C GLU A 50 -22.49 10.97 19.27
N ILE A 51 -22.51 10.84 17.95
CA ILE A 51 -21.56 11.51 17.07
C ILE A 51 -21.77 13.00 17.30
N PHE A 52 -20.98 13.58 18.19
CA PHE A 52 -20.87 15.01 18.35
C PHE A 52 -20.32 15.57 17.04
N HIS A 53 -21.23 16.01 16.16
CA HIS A 53 -20.97 16.74 14.93
C HIS A 53 -20.36 18.14 15.16
N SER A 54 -19.66 18.38 16.27
CA SER A 54 -19.19 19.72 16.63
C SER A 54 -17.68 19.91 16.61
N PHE A 55 -16.87 18.86 16.38
CA PHE A 55 -15.42 19.06 16.28
C PHE A 55 -14.82 18.13 15.22
N THR A 56 -14.49 18.68 14.06
CA THR A 56 -13.39 18.13 13.25
C THR A 56 -12.13 18.21 14.11
N PRO A 57 -11.47 17.08 14.43
CA PRO A 57 -10.22 17.10 15.15
C PRO A 57 -9.22 18.02 14.46
N ALA A 58 -8.42 18.76 15.22
CA ALA A 58 -7.35 19.60 14.67
C ALA A 58 -6.28 18.75 13.93
N SER A 59 -6.16 17.47 14.29
CA SER A 59 -5.43 16.45 13.53
C SER A 59 -6.15 15.11 13.59
N PHE A 60 -6.13 14.37 12.49
CA PHE A 60 -6.60 12.98 12.44
C PHE A 60 -5.67 12.03 13.20
N ASP A 61 -4.44 12.44 13.54
CA ASP A 61 -3.43 11.60 14.21
C ASP A 61 -3.92 11.05 15.57
N LEU A 62 -4.79 11.79 16.25
CA LEU A 62 -5.38 11.40 17.54
C LEU A 62 -6.48 10.32 17.42
N LEU A 63 -6.94 10.03 16.20
CA LEU A 63 -7.96 9.01 15.98
C LEU A 63 -7.31 7.62 15.91
N VAL A 64 -7.83 6.69 16.71
CA VAL A 64 -7.43 5.29 16.66
C VAL A 64 -7.80 4.70 15.29
N PRO A 65 -6.84 4.09 14.55
CA PRO A 65 -7.10 3.55 13.22
C PRO A 65 -8.19 2.47 13.23
N VAL A 66 -9.02 2.44 12.18
CA VAL A 66 -10.09 1.44 12.05
C VAL A 66 -9.50 0.11 11.55
N LEU A 67 -9.80 -0.97 12.25
CA LEU A 67 -9.36 -2.33 11.90
C LEU A 67 -10.09 -2.84 10.66
N LYS A 68 -9.34 -3.33 9.66
CA LYS A 68 -9.90 -4.01 8.47
C LYS A 68 -9.76 -5.52 8.54
N LEU A 69 -8.61 -5.99 9.00
CA LEU A 69 -8.36 -7.42 9.15
C LEU A 69 -7.38 -7.66 10.27
N LYS A 70 -7.65 -8.69 11.09
CA LYS A 70 -6.68 -9.27 12.00
C LYS A 70 -6.69 -10.77 11.80
N LEU A 71 -5.54 -11.35 11.50
CA LEU A 71 -5.36 -12.80 11.42
C LEU A 71 -4.25 -13.20 12.38
N ASP A 72 -4.39 -14.38 12.97
CA ASP A 72 -3.39 -14.95 13.86
C ASP A 72 -2.38 -15.78 13.06
N SER A 73 -1.20 -15.98 13.64
CA SER A 73 -0.18 -16.93 13.16
C SER A 73 0.21 -16.72 11.68
N VAL A 74 1.00 -15.69 11.41
CA VAL A 74 1.55 -15.42 10.06
C VAL A 74 3.07 -15.35 10.07
N ARG A 75 3.68 -15.66 8.93
CA ARG A 75 5.12 -15.51 8.73
C ARG A 75 5.41 -14.49 7.62
N PRO A 76 5.88 -13.28 7.97
CA PRO A 76 6.52 -12.39 7.00
C PRO A 76 7.92 -12.91 6.63
N ARG A 77 8.26 -12.86 5.35
CA ARG A 77 9.61 -13.12 4.84
C ARG A 77 10.02 -11.98 3.92
N PHE A 78 11.16 -11.37 4.21
CA PHE A 78 11.72 -10.27 3.45
C PHE A 78 12.90 -10.78 2.61
N GLU A 79 12.74 -10.73 1.29
CA GLU A 79 13.73 -11.15 0.30
C GLU A 79 14.43 -9.93 -0.29
N ASN A 80 15.61 -10.15 -0.88
CA ASN A 80 16.46 -9.12 -1.49
C ASN A 80 16.90 -8.01 -0.51
N LEU A 81 16.98 -8.32 0.78
CA LEU A 81 17.55 -7.39 1.76
C LEU A 81 19.06 -7.21 1.50
N PRO A 82 19.55 -5.96 1.34
CA PRO A 82 20.95 -5.70 1.10
C PRO A 82 21.80 -6.11 2.31
N ALA A 83 23.02 -6.59 2.04
CA ALA A 83 23.95 -6.95 3.10
C ALA A 83 24.33 -5.70 3.95
N PRO A 84 24.63 -5.85 5.24
CA PRO A 84 25.02 -4.71 6.09
C PRO A 84 26.22 -3.92 5.54
N ALA A 85 27.12 -4.59 4.81
CA ALA A 85 28.29 -3.95 4.20
C ALA A 85 27.93 -3.05 3.00
N SER A 86 26.90 -3.38 2.21
CA SER A 86 26.46 -2.54 1.08
C SER A 86 25.66 -1.31 1.54
N CYS A 87 25.21 -1.31 2.80
CA CYS A 87 24.45 -0.22 3.39
C CYS A 87 25.31 0.92 3.97
N GLN A 88 26.64 0.79 4.04
CA GLN A 88 27.52 1.71 4.79
C GLN A 88 27.48 3.18 4.30
N ASN A 89 27.17 3.40 3.01
CA ASN A 89 27.07 4.73 2.41
C ASN A 89 25.63 5.15 2.09
N ARG A 90 24.63 4.39 2.57
CA ARG A 90 23.21 4.64 2.34
C ARG A 90 22.64 5.55 3.44
N HIS A 91 21.45 6.09 3.20
CA HIS A 91 20.76 6.96 4.15
C HIS A 91 20.56 6.26 5.52
N PRO A 92 20.81 6.90 6.68
CA PRO A 92 20.71 6.24 7.99
C PRO A 92 19.37 5.55 8.25
N LYS A 93 18.26 6.19 7.85
CA LYS A 93 16.90 5.63 7.97
C LYS A 93 16.70 4.37 7.13
N PHE A 94 17.36 4.30 5.97
CA PHE A 94 17.35 3.10 5.14
C PHE A 94 18.05 1.95 5.87
N VAL A 95 19.25 2.21 6.40
CA VAL A 95 20.02 1.19 7.16
C VAL A 95 19.23 0.68 8.36
N GLU A 96 18.57 1.57 9.09
CA GLU A 96 17.69 1.22 10.21
C GLU A 96 16.51 0.34 9.76
N SER A 97 15.83 0.74 8.68
CA SER A 97 14.72 -0.04 8.10
C SER A 97 15.18 -1.44 7.69
N ILE A 98 16.31 -1.58 6.99
CA ILE A 98 16.87 -2.88 6.61
C ILE A 98 17.19 -3.73 7.84
N SER A 99 17.77 -3.13 8.90
CA SER A 99 18.04 -3.86 10.14
C SER A 99 16.77 -4.35 10.82
N LEU A 100 15.70 -3.53 10.81
CA LEU A 100 14.39 -3.92 11.34
C LEU A 100 13.81 -5.07 10.50
N LEU A 101 13.72 -4.92 9.18
CA LEU A 101 13.18 -5.95 8.28
C LEU A 101 13.93 -7.28 8.44
N THR A 102 15.26 -7.23 8.51
CA THR A 102 16.10 -8.41 8.75
C THR A 102 15.75 -9.08 10.07
N GLY A 103 15.59 -8.29 11.13
CA GLY A 103 15.22 -8.80 12.45
C GLY A 103 13.84 -9.44 12.49
N TRP A 104 12.93 -9.09 11.57
CA TRP A 104 11.55 -9.53 11.52
C TRP A 104 11.27 -10.62 10.47
N SER A 105 12.19 -10.88 9.55
CA SER A 105 12.06 -11.93 8.53
C SER A 105 11.98 -13.33 9.15
N ASP A 106 11.11 -14.17 8.57
CA ASP A 106 10.90 -15.59 8.88
C ASP A 106 10.42 -15.89 10.31
N LEU A 107 10.08 -14.85 11.08
CA LEU A 107 9.43 -15.03 12.37
C LEU A 107 7.98 -15.41 12.20
N ILE A 108 7.51 -16.32 13.04
CA ILE A 108 6.07 -16.56 13.18
C ILE A 108 5.52 -15.47 14.11
N CYS A 109 4.85 -14.50 13.51
CA CYS A 109 4.17 -13.43 14.21
C CYS A 109 2.83 -13.93 14.75
N SER A 110 2.51 -13.54 15.98
CA SER A 110 1.27 -13.93 16.65
C SER A 110 0.04 -13.37 15.93
N SER A 111 0.14 -12.19 15.33
CA SER A 111 -0.92 -11.67 14.46
C SER A 111 -0.41 -10.69 13.42
N ILE A 112 -1.07 -10.67 12.26
CA ILE A 112 -1.06 -9.56 11.31
C ILE A 112 -2.28 -8.68 11.55
N ILE A 113 -2.11 -7.37 11.48
CA ILE A 113 -3.17 -6.39 11.74
C ILE A 113 -3.12 -5.35 10.62
N LEU A 114 -4.19 -5.28 9.84
CA LEU A 114 -4.38 -4.29 8.78
C LEU A 114 -5.39 -3.29 9.29
N THR A 115 -4.94 -2.05 9.44
CA THR A 115 -5.80 -0.91 9.74
C THR A 115 -5.96 -0.04 8.50
N GLU A 116 -6.84 0.96 8.55
CA GLU A 116 -6.92 1.95 7.48
C GLU A 116 -5.64 2.77 7.30
N ARG A 117 -4.69 2.75 8.23
CA ARG A 117 -3.45 3.55 8.17
C ARG A 117 -2.21 2.75 7.85
N GLU A 118 -2.10 1.57 8.44
CA GLU A 118 -0.86 0.81 8.42
C GLU A 118 -1.09 -0.69 8.51
N LEU A 119 -0.14 -1.42 7.94
CA LEU A 119 0.05 -2.85 8.11
C LEU A 119 0.99 -3.06 9.31
N SER A 120 0.67 -4.03 10.18
CA SER A 120 1.57 -4.40 11.26
C SER A 120 1.64 -5.89 11.51
N PHE A 121 2.80 -6.33 11.99
CA PHE A 121 3.03 -7.69 12.47
C PHE A 121 3.39 -7.63 13.94
N TYR A 122 2.62 -8.30 14.80
CA TYR A 122 2.85 -8.37 16.23
C TYR A 122 3.49 -9.71 16.60
N SER A 123 4.58 -9.66 17.36
CA SER A 123 5.21 -10.83 17.97
C SER A 123 5.00 -10.81 19.48
N LYS A 124 4.24 -11.78 20.00
CA LYS A 124 4.04 -11.94 21.44
C LYS A 124 5.34 -12.31 22.18
N GLU A 125 6.27 -13.00 21.51
CA GLU A 125 7.56 -13.37 22.09
C GLU A 125 8.42 -12.12 22.38
N ARG A 126 8.40 -11.16 21.45
CA ARG A 126 9.12 -9.89 21.59
C ARG A 126 8.34 -8.84 22.37
N ASP A 127 7.04 -9.03 22.47
CA ASP A 127 6.05 -8.02 22.88
C ASP A 127 6.21 -6.69 22.12
N ARG A 128 6.40 -6.80 20.81
CA ARG A 128 6.63 -5.66 19.91
C ARG A 128 5.87 -5.88 18.60
N SER A 129 5.70 -4.79 17.84
CA SER A 129 5.17 -4.84 16.47
C SER A 129 6.09 -4.09 15.52
N ILE A 130 6.29 -4.64 14.32
CA ILE A 130 6.80 -3.87 13.18
C ILE A 130 5.61 -3.31 12.39
N ILE A 131 5.73 -2.04 12.02
CA ILE A 131 4.74 -1.29 11.28
C ILE A 131 5.29 -0.98 9.88
N ILE A 132 4.49 -1.27 8.86
CA ILE A 132 4.77 -0.97 7.46
C ILE A 132 3.67 -0.04 6.95
N PRO A 133 3.98 1.22 6.60
CA PRO A 133 3.01 2.13 6.00
C PRO A 133 2.64 1.65 4.60
N TYR A 134 1.39 1.88 4.18
CA TYR A 134 0.94 1.45 2.85
C TYR A 134 1.68 2.15 1.71
N GLN A 135 2.17 3.38 1.94
CA GLN A 135 2.99 4.15 1.02
C GLN A 135 4.30 3.42 0.67
N ALA A 136 4.87 2.65 1.62
CA ALA A 136 6.07 1.87 1.38
C ALA A 136 5.80 0.59 0.55
N ILE A 137 4.54 0.27 0.25
CA ILE A 137 4.16 -0.89 -0.56
C ILE A 137 3.81 -0.41 -1.97
N SER A 138 4.73 -0.61 -2.91
CA SER A 138 4.56 -0.21 -4.31
C SER A 138 3.49 -1.04 -5.04
N LEU A 139 3.44 -2.34 -4.77
CA LEU A 139 2.41 -3.23 -5.28
C LEU A 139 2.23 -4.43 -4.36
N HIS A 140 1.03 -5.02 -4.40
CA HIS A 140 0.71 -6.26 -3.72
C HIS A 140 -0.14 -7.17 -4.61
N GLY A 141 -0.05 -8.47 -4.36
CA GLY A 141 -0.73 -9.49 -5.14
C GLY A 141 -0.77 -10.83 -4.43
N ILE A 142 -1.44 -11.79 -5.03
CA ILE A 142 -1.45 -13.17 -4.57
C ILE A 142 -0.44 -13.95 -5.42
N SER A 143 0.47 -14.67 -4.75
CA SER A 143 1.40 -15.60 -5.37
C SER A 143 1.04 -17.03 -4.97
N GLY A 144 1.25 -17.99 -5.88
CA GLY A 144 0.94 -19.39 -5.63
C GLY A 144 -0.56 -19.72 -5.68
N GLY A 145 -0.93 -20.90 -5.19
CA GLY A 145 -2.33 -21.36 -5.16
C GLY A 145 -2.52 -22.57 -4.24
N GLY A 146 -3.75 -22.76 -3.76
CA GLY A 146 -4.05 -23.81 -2.77
C GLY A 146 -3.22 -23.65 -1.50
N ASP A 147 -2.51 -24.71 -1.13
CA ASP A 147 -1.67 -24.76 0.06
C ASP A 147 -0.37 -23.95 -0.08
N ASP A 148 0.01 -23.47 -1.27
CA ASP A 148 1.20 -22.62 -1.48
C ASP A 148 0.83 -21.14 -1.67
N ALA A 149 -0.43 -20.76 -1.42
CA ALA A 149 -0.87 -19.38 -1.54
C ALA A 149 -0.16 -18.47 -0.52
N GLN A 150 0.34 -17.33 -0.97
CA GLN A 150 0.99 -16.32 -0.14
C GLN A 150 0.66 -14.93 -0.65
N LEU A 151 0.63 -13.93 0.24
CA LEU A 151 0.52 -12.54 -0.17
C LEU A 151 1.91 -12.03 -0.54
N TYR A 152 2.06 -11.50 -1.75
CA TYR A 152 3.28 -10.89 -2.25
C TYR A 152 3.16 -9.37 -2.19
N CYS A 153 4.20 -8.68 -1.72
CA CYS A 153 4.30 -7.24 -1.68
C CYS A 153 5.69 -6.82 -2.14
N GLN A 154 5.79 -5.78 -2.97
CA GLN A 154 7.05 -5.14 -3.32
C GLN A 154 7.18 -3.84 -2.54
N LEU A 155 8.29 -3.65 -1.83
CA LEU A 155 8.55 -2.43 -1.07
C LEU A 155 9.28 -1.39 -1.92
N ASP A 156 8.92 -0.13 -1.74
CA ASP A 156 9.57 1.02 -2.39
C ASP A 156 10.66 1.60 -1.47
N LEU A 157 11.90 1.61 -1.96
CA LEU A 157 13.06 2.06 -1.20
C LEU A 157 13.03 3.56 -0.91
N GLU A 158 12.47 4.39 -1.79
CA GLU A 158 12.39 5.84 -1.60
C GLU A 158 11.32 6.19 -0.57
N GLU A 159 10.17 5.50 -0.61
CA GLU A 159 9.10 5.69 0.37
C GLU A 159 9.50 5.16 1.75
N MET A 160 10.35 4.14 1.84
CA MET A 160 10.92 3.67 3.12
C MET A 160 11.70 4.75 3.88
N ILE A 161 12.23 5.77 3.20
CA ILE A 161 12.94 6.90 3.81
C ILE A 161 12.12 8.19 3.83
N GLY A 162 10.81 8.11 3.58
CA GLY A 162 9.88 9.25 3.61
C GLY A 162 10.02 10.17 2.40
N GLY A 163 10.35 9.63 1.22
CA GLY A 163 10.50 10.40 -0.01
C GLY A 163 11.73 11.32 -0.04
N GLU A 164 12.63 11.18 0.94
CA GLU A 164 13.96 11.78 0.88
C GLU A 164 14.72 11.07 -0.24
N ARG A 165 15.13 11.79 -1.29
CA ARG A 165 15.96 11.17 -2.35
C ARG A 165 17.18 10.56 -1.70
N MET A 166 17.52 9.34 -2.09
CA MET A 166 18.73 8.63 -1.67
C MET A 166 19.98 9.31 -2.26
N ARG A 167 20.23 10.57 -1.88
CA ARG A 167 21.40 11.33 -2.32
C ARG A 167 22.59 10.87 -1.49
N SER A 168 23.46 10.07 -2.08
CA SER A 168 24.84 9.99 -1.63
C SER A 168 25.46 11.37 -1.84
N GLU A 169 25.83 12.08 -0.77
CA GLU A 169 26.55 13.38 -0.83
C GLU A 169 27.99 13.26 -1.37
N ALA A 170 28.33 12.15 -2.00
CA ALA A 170 29.56 11.98 -2.74
C ALA A 170 29.21 11.49 -4.15
N ASN A 171 29.26 12.43 -5.10
CA ASN A 171 29.60 12.26 -6.52
C ASN A 171 28.48 12.67 -7.51
N GLU A 172 28.41 13.98 -7.82
CA GLU A 172 27.71 14.52 -9.01
C GLU A 172 28.41 14.12 -10.35
N GLN A 173 29.11 12.98 -10.40
CA GLN A 173 29.85 12.50 -11.58
C GLN A 173 29.66 11.00 -11.86
N GLN A 174 28.60 10.38 -11.33
CA GLN A 174 28.31 8.97 -11.60
C GLN A 174 26.89 8.77 -12.15
N GLU A 175 26.51 9.57 -13.14
CA GLU A 175 25.52 9.15 -14.15
C GLU A 175 26.09 7.94 -14.90
N GLY A 176 25.81 6.72 -14.46
CA GLY A 176 26.24 5.52 -15.18
C GLY A 176 26.33 4.22 -14.40
N GLN A 177 26.08 4.20 -13.09
CA GLN A 177 25.98 2.96 -12.32
C GLN A 177 24.81 3.02 -11.33
N GLU A 178 23.59 3.21 -11.84
CA GLU A 178 22.44 2.61 -11.17
C GLU A 178 22.56 1.10 -11.41
N GLU A 179 23.31 0.42 -10.54
CA GLU A 179 23.13 -1.02 -10.37
C GLU A 179 21.64 -1.19 -10.06
N SER A 180 20.89 -1.79 -10.98
CA SER A 180 19.46 -2.03 -10.84
C SER A 180 19.25 -2.92 -9.63
N GLU A 181 19.16 -2.33 -8.44
CA GLU A 181 18.94 -3.05 -7.20
C GLU A 181 17.62 -3.80 -7.31
N GLU A 182 17.66 -5.10 -7.04
CA GLU A 182 16.45 -5.90 -7.00
C GLU A 182 15.52 -5.34 -5.91
N PRO A 183 14.21 -5.19 -6.19
CA PRO A 183 13.31 -4.61 -5.21
C PRO A 183 13.19 -5.55 -4.01
N ILE A 184 13.04 -4.95 -2.82
CA ILE A 184 12.80 -5.69 -1.59
C ILE A 184 11.39 -6.29 -1.66
N VAL A 185 11.29 -7.60 -1.44
CA VAL A 185 10.02 -8.32 -1.51
C VAL A 185 9.61 -8.77 -0.12
N LEU A 186 8.37 -8.47 0.26
CA LEU A 186 7.70 -9.05 1.43
C LEU A 186 6.72 -10.13 0.97
N THR A 187 6.91 -11.36 1.44
CA THR A 187 5.90 -12.42 1.34
C THR A 187 5.29 -12.71 2.70
N ILE A 188 3.97 -12.90 2.74
CA ILE A 188 3.22 -13.18 3.97
C ILE A 188 2.51 -14.52 3.82
N THR A 189 2.84 -15.45 4.69
CA THR A 189 2.28 -16.81 4.70
C THR A 189 1.48 -17.05 5.97
N PRO A 190 0.17 -17.37 5.87
CA PRO A 190 -0.60 -17.90 7.00
C PRO A 190 -0.09 -19.28 7.40
N GLU A 191 0.16 -19.48 8.70
CA GLU A 191 0.65 -20.75 9.25
C GLU A 191 -0.50 -21.72 9.58
N GLU A 192 -1.70 -21.20 9.84
CA GLU A 192 -2.86 -21.98 10.28
C GLU A 192 -4.10 -21.66 9.44
N GLY A 193 -4.94 -22.67 9.18
CA GLY A 193 -6.22 -22.53 8.46
C GLY A 193 -6.14 -22.77 6.95
N ASP A 194 -7.22 -22.44 6.24
CA ASP A 194 -7.27 -22.50 4.77
C ASP A 194 -6.46 -21.35 4.18
N ARG A 195 -5.23 -21.67 3.75
CA ARG A 195 -4.26 -20.68 3.27
C ARG A 195 -4.79 -19.89 2.08
N SER A 196 -5.51 -20.53 1.15
CA SER A 196 -6.04 -19.84 -0.03
C SER A 196 -7.12 -18.82 0.34
N ALA A 197 -8.03 -19.20 1.24
CA ALA A 197 -9.07 -18.29 1.73
C ALA A 197 -8.48 -17.12 2.51
N LEU A 198 -7.55 -17.39 3.44
CA LEU A 198 -6.91 -16.36 4.26
C LEU A 198 -6.09 -15.37 3.43
N VAL A 199 -5.36 -15.84 2.42
CA VAL A 199 -4.61 -14.96 1.51
C VAL A 199 -5.54 -14.09 0.67
N GLN A 200 -6.70 -14.61 0.23
CA GLN A 200 -7.71 -13.79 -0.44
C GLN A 200 -8.29 -12.72 0.48
N GLU A 201 -8.53 -13.02 1.76
CA GLU A 201 -8.98 -12.04 2.75
C GLU A 201 -7.93 -10.96 2.99
N MET A 202 -6.66 -11.35 3.17
CA MET A 202 -5.54 -10.40 3.29
C MET A 202 -5.43 -9.52 2.06
N PHE A 203 -5.50 -10.09 0.86
CA PHE A 203 -5.43 -9.34 -0.40
C PHE A 203 -6.55 -8.30 -0.51
N ARG A 204 -7.79 -8.67 -0.17
CA ARG A 204 -8.94 -7.74 -0.20
C ARG A 204 -8.77 -6.60 0.80
N ALA A 205 -8.39 -6.92 2.03
CA ALA A 205 -8.17 -5.91 3.07
C ALA A 205 -7.00 -4.98 2.71
N MET A 206 -5.88 -5.53 2.24
CA MET A 206 -4.72 -4.75 1.81
C MET A 206 -5.04 -3.85 0.62
N SER A 207 -5.78 -4.36 -0.37
CA SER A 207 -6.21 -3.56 -1.52
C SER A 207 -7.10 -2.40 -1.11
N TYR A 208 -8.03 -2.63 -0.18
CA TYR A 208 -8.85 -1.55 0.36
C TYR A 208 -7.99 -0.50 1.06
N CYS A 209 -7.10 -0.92 1.97
CA CYS A 209 -6.28 0.03 2.72
C CYS A 209 -5.32 0.80 1.81
N ALA A 210 -4.63 0.13 0.88
CA ALA A 210 -3.74 0.77 -0.09
C ALA A 210 -4.47 1.82 -0.95
N SER A 211 -5.74 1.60 -1.28
CA SER A 211 -6.54 2.61 -2.02
C SER A 211 -6.79 3.91 -1.25
N LEU A 212 -6.61 3.91 0.07
CA LEU A 212 -6.70 5.11 0.92
C LEU A 212 -5.39 5.90 0.97
N HIS A 213 -4.28 5.33 0.47
CA HIS A 213 -2.93 5.90 0.50
C HIS A 213 -2.35 5.95 -0.92
N PRO A 214 -2.83 6.85 -1.78
CA PRO A 214 -2.25 6.99 -3.11
C PRO A 214 -0.77 7.37 -2.99
N THR A 215 0.10 6.58 -3.62
CA THR A 215 1.52 6.94 -3.75
C THR A 215 1.65 8.18 -4.62
N SER A 216 2.68 8.98 -4.36
CA SER A 216 2.99 10.11 -5.22
C SER A 216 3.31 9.57 -6.61
N LEU A 217 2.44 9.81 -7.59
CA LEU A 217 2.72 9.42 -8.97
C LEU A 217 4.10 9.98 -9.35
N PRO A 218 4.95 9.19 -10.02
CA PRO A 218 6.20 9.72 -10.54
C PRO A 218 5.83 10.98 -11.32
N ARG A 219 6.48 12.10 -10.99
CA ARG A 219 6.36 13.31 -11.80
C ARG A 219 6.84 12.89 -13.17
N ILE A 220 5.90 12.65 -14.09
CA ILE A 220 6.20 12.59 -15.51
C ILE A 220 6.74 13.98 -15.81
N GLU A 221 8.06 14.12 -15.75
CA GLU A 221 8.71 15.30 -16.30
C GLU A 221 8.33 15.27 -17.78
N ASP A 222 7.50 16.22 -18.20
CA ASP A 222 7.04 16.45 -19.57
C ASP A 222 8.24 16.74 -20.49
N GLN A 223 9.08 15.74 -20.72
CA GLN A 223 10.32 15.85 -21.48
C GLN A 223 10.16 15.31 -22.91
N ALA A 224 8.93 14.99 -23.32
CA ALA A 224 8.59 14.46 -24.65
C ALA A 224 7.68 15.37 -25.50
N ASP A 225 7.43 16.61 -25.08
CA ASP A 225 6.48 17.51 -25.79
C ASP A 225 7.16 18.38 -26.87
N LYS A 226 8.10 17.80 -27.64
CA LYS A 226 8.74 18.51 -28.78
C LYS A 226 8.56 17.83 -30.13
N ASP A 227 8.21 16.54 -30.17
CA ASP A 227 8.13 15.78 -31.42
C ASP A 227 6.68 15.55 -31.90
N ASP A 228 5.68 15.74 -31.03
CA ASP A 228 4.25 15.49 -31.34
C ASP A 228 3.56 16.62 -32.13
N HIS A 229 4.22 17.77 -32.33
CA HIS A 229 3.67 18.84 -33.17
C HIS A 229 3.70 18.52 -34.67
N HIS A 230 4.53 17.57 -35.12
CA HIS A 230 4.63 17.20 -36.53
C HIS A 230 3.46 16.34 -37.03
N LEU A 231 2.83 15.56 -36.15
CA LEU A 231 1.68 14.71 -36.49
C LEU A 231 0.39 15.52 -36.61
N LEU A 232 0.20 16.53 -35.75
CA LEU A 232 -0.96 17.42 -35.79
C LEU A 232 -0.93 18.36 -37.02
N ASP A 233 0.25 18.88 -37.40
CA ASP A 233 0.40 19.68 -38.62
C ASP A 233 0.15 18.88 -39.90
N ALA A 234 0.49 17.59 -39.93
CA ALA A 234 0.21 16.70 -41.06
C ALA A 234 -1.29 16.39 -41.23
N LEU A 235 -2.05 16.35 -40.13
CA LEU A 235 -3.50 16.11 -40.18
C LEU A 235 -4.28 17.38 -40.55
N LEU A 236 -3.83 18.56 -40.09
CA LEU A 236 -4.48 19.84 -40.38
C LEU A 236 -4.19 20.37 -41.79
N SER A 237 -3.11 19.91 -42.44
CA SER A 237 -2.76 20.30 -43.81
C SER A 237 -3.50 19.51 -44.90
N HIS A 238 -4.20 18.42 -44.55
CA HIS A 238 -4.92 17.58 -45.51
C HIS A 238 -6.41 17.93 -45.71
N ASP A 239 -6.96 18.93 -45.01
CA ASP A 239 -8.39 19.27 -45.05
C ASP A 239 -8.76 20.44 -45.98
N ASN A 240 -7.92 20.75 -46.97
CA ASN A 240 -8.22 21.80 -47.97
C ASN A 240 -7.97 21.30 -49.40
N SER A 241 -8.92 20.54 -49.96
CA SER A 241 -9.07 20.45 -51.42
C SER A 241 -10.55 20.22 -51.79
N PRO A 242 -11.18 21.09 -52.60
CA PRO A 242 -12.58 20.96 -52.98
C PRO A 242 -12.69 20.20 -54.31
N GLU A 243 -13.37 19.07 -54.35
CA GLU A 243 -14.01 18.61 -55.59
C GLU A 243 -15.14 17.61 -55.30
N GLN A 244 -16.36 18.08 -55.46
CA GLN A 244 -17.61 17.33 -55.38
C GLN A 244 -17.99 16.85 -56.80
N PRO A 245 -18.26 15.56 -57.06
CA PRO A 245 -19.07 15.14 -58.18
C PRO A 245 -20.51 14.81 -57.74
N PRO A 246 -21.47 14.86 -58.69
CA PRO A 246 -22.88 15.12 -58.38
C PRO A 246 -23.63 13.90 -57.86
N ALA A 247 -24.70 14.21 -57.12
CA ALA A 247 -25.70 13.27 -56.68
C ALA A 247 -26.50 12.72 -57.86
N ASP A 248 -26.36 11.44 -58.15
CA ASP A 248 -27.47 10.58 -58.57
C ASP A 248 -26.98 9.13 -58.60
N HIS A 249 -27.64 8.26 -57.83
CA HIS A 249 -28.08 6.90 -58.20
C HIS A 249 -28.62 6.21 -56.94
N LEU A 250 -29.93 6.34 -56.78
CA LEU A 250 -30.80 5.53 -55.94
C LEU A 250 -30.50 4.04 -56.09
N ALA A 251 -30.40 3.31 -54.97
CA ALA A 251 -31.42 2.34 -54.56
C ALA A 251 -30.81 1.20 -53.72
N ALA A 252 -31.34 1.09 -52.49
CA ALA A 252 -31.74 -0.14 -51.81
C ALA A 252 -30.86 -1.38 -51.98
N ALA A 253 -30.20 -1.78 -50.90
CA ALA A 253 -30.64 -2.90 -50.07
C ALA A 253 -29.51 -3.31 -49.14
N ASN A 254 -29.72 -3.25 -47.83
CA ASN A 254 -29.23 -4.28 -46.92
C ASN A 254 -30.15 -4.33 -45.72
N ARG A 255 -31.25 -5.04 -45.97
CA ARG A 255 -32.23 -5.51 -44.99
C ARG A 255 -31.53 -6.54 -44.10
N PHE A 256 -31.49 -6.26 -42.81
CA PHE A 256 -31.19 -7.21 -41.73
C PHE A 256 -31.84 -8.57 -41.99
N GLN A 257 -31.06 -9.66 -41.89
CA GLN A 257 -31.60 -11.01 -41.67
C GLN A 257 -30.96 -11.60 -40.42
N PRO A 258 -31.77 -12.02 -39.42
CA PRO A 258 -31.31 -12.88 -38.34
C PRO A 258 -31.46 -14.35 -38.76
N TYR A 259 -30.46 -15.17 -38.44
CA TYR A 259 -30.58 -16.38 -37.63
C TYR A 259 -29.20 -16.71 -37.04
#